data_AF-A0A9D1GHS6-F1
#
_entry.id   AF-A0A9D1GHS6-F1
#
_cell.length_a   1.000
_cell.length_b   1.000
_cell.length_c   1.000
_cell.angle_alpha   90.00
_cell.angle_beta   90.00
_cell.angle_gamma   90.00
#
_symmetry.space_group_name_H-M   'P 1'
#
loop_
_entity.id
_entity.type
_entity.pdbx_description
1 polymer ?
#
loop_
_entity_poly.entity_id
_entity_poly.type
_entity_poly.pdbx_seq_one_letter_code
_entity_poly.pdbx_strand_id
1 'polypeptide(L)'
;MYRYISLAFLFLFSLSFPVEAAKKKKEAVPEKSEETIFMETYFPERPCREWEIGRKFIYLDDDLSALIHPQTISSGDSSYRGKIFIYEGMVEASPWRKGTVNLEFTCEERKYYFKTGKSREEIMNSSYTPLLPMLVSDEDISKARQLLVGKTLYTRPATWVDSIGNTSSNRRYCPVKIVDIQPGNSIYPIALVFEDETSSTYRIFGSLTQTSRMQAATFDRLFTFDNPRCSYKDIPDKHWRLITLGRVTEGMTKEECRLSLGSPQNAREIPTYSGLKEEWFYRTGAYLYFEDGKLSRYR
;
A
#
# COMPACT_ATOMS: atom_id res chain seq x y z
N MET A 1 -59.57 56.51 -35.02
CA MET A 1 -59.46 55.12 -35.52
C MET A 1 -57.98 54.74 -35.44
N TYR A 2 -57.66 53.55 -34.88
CA TYR A 2 -56.34 53.05 -34.41
C TYR A 2 -55.88 53.60 -33.04
N ARG A 3 -56.19 52.93 -31.92
CA ARG A 3 -55.60 51.71 -31.28
C ARG A 3 -54.44 52.08 -30.32
N TYR A 4 -54.81 52.16 -29.04
CA TYR A 4 -53.95 52.30 -27.86
C TYR A 4 -53.13 51.03 -27.63
N ILE A 5 -51.82 51.21 -27.40
CA ILE A 5 -50.92 50.20 -26.81
C ILE A 5 -50.74 50.60 -25.35
N SER A 6 -51.23 49.77 -24.42
CA SER A 6 -50.99 49.91 -22.99
C SER A 6 -50.09 48.76 -22.56
N LEU A 7 -48.82 49.06 -22.26
CA LEU A 7 -47.87 48.09 -21.69
C LEU A 7 -48.19 47.92 -20.21
N ALA A 8 -48.77 46.77 -19.85
CA ALA A 8 -48.97 46.36 -18.48
C ALA A 8 -47.63 45.90 -17.86
N PHE A 9 -47.17 46.61 -16.83
CA PHE A 9 -46.06 46.22 -15.97
C PHE A 9 -46.55 45.12 -15.01
N LEU A 10 -46.16 43.87 -15.27
CA LEU A 10 -46.42 42.72 -14.39
C LEU A 10 -45.30 42.65 -13.33
N PHE A 11 -45.67 42.92 -12.08
CA PHE A 11 -44.87 42.59 -10.90
C PHE A 11 -44.83 41.07 -10.74
N LEU A 12 -43.65 40.47 -10.93
CA LEU A 12 -43.38 39.08 -10.53
C LEU A 12 -42.95 39.06 -9.07
N PHE A 13 -43.82 38.55 -8.20
CA PHE A 13 -43.50 38.12 -6.84
C PHE A 13 -42.47 36.98 -6.90
N SER A 14 -41.23 37.25 -6.52
CA SER A 14 -40.25 36.18 -6.23
C SER A 14 -40.35 35.82 -4.75
N LEU A 15 -40.92 34.65 -4.48
CA LEU A 15 -40.89 34.05 -3.15
C LEU A 15 -39.43 33.71 -2.82
N SER A 16 -38.91 34.37 -1.78
CA SER A 16 -37.59 34.13 -1.23
C SER A 16 -37.62 32.84 -0.42
N PHE A 17 -37.07 31.75 -0.96
CA PHE A 17 -36.67 30.62 -0.13
C PHE A 17 -35.32 30.97 0.53
N PRO A 18 -35.18 30.92 1.87
CA PRO A 18 -33.88 31.07 2.49
C PRO A 18 -33.04 29.84 2.12
N VAL A 19 -32.03 30.05 1.27
CA VAL A 19 -30.93 29.10 1.10
C VAL A 19 -30.14 29.16 2.40
N GLU A 20 -30.47 28.27 3.32
CA GLU A 20 -29.66 28.00 4.49
C GLU A 20 -28.31 27.50 3.98
N ALA A 21 -27.32 28.39 4.04
CA ALA A 21 -25.96 28.10 3.64
C ALA A 21 -25.44 26.97 4.52
N ALA A 22 -25.55 25.74 4.04
CA ALA A 22 -24.81 24.61 4.55
C ALA A 22 -23.33 24.99 4.50
N LYS A 23 -22.79 25.43 5.64
CA LYS A 23 -21.35 25.51 5.88
C LYS A 23 -20.82 24.10 5.68
N LYS A 24 -20.42 23.79 4.44
CA LYS A 24 -19.44 22.74 4.19
C LYS A 24 -18.26 23.10 5.08
N LYS A 25 -18.08 22.36 6.17
CA LYS A 25 -16.78 22.23 6.82
C LYS A 25 -15.83 21.97 5.66
N LYS A 26 -14.90 22.90 5.39
CA LYS A 26 -13.69 22.55 4.66
C LYS A 26 -13.08 21.42 5.48
N GLU A 27 -13.27 20.18 5.02
CA GLU A 27 -12.46 19.08 5.50
C GLU A 27 -11.02 19.54 5.30
N ALA A 28 -10.31 19.70 6.42
CA ALA A 28 -8.88 19.96 6.37
C ALA A 28 -8.28 18.85 5.50
N VAL A 29 -7.43 19.22 4.56
CA VAL A 29 -6.63 18.24 3.81
C VAL A 29 -6.01 17.34 4.87
N PRO A 30 -6.25 16.01 4.83
CA PRO A 30 -5.74 15.13 5.87
C PRO A 30 -4.22 15.32 5.92
N GLU A 31 -3.73 15.69 7.09
CA GLU A 31 -2.30 15.78 7.36
C GLU A 31 -1.69 14.41 7.03
N LYS A 32 -0.59 14.40 6.26
CA LYS A 32 0.08 13.15 5.88
C LYS A 32 0.48 12.41 7.15
N SER A 33 0.28 11.09 7.19
CA SER A 33 0.69 10.30 8.35
C SER A 33 2.22 10.31 8.52
N GLU A 34 2.70 10.09 9.75
CA GLU A 34 4.14 9.99 10.02
C GLU A 34 4.80 8.90 9.18
N GLU A 35 4.11 7.78 8.94
CA GLU A 35 4.59 6.68 8.09
C GLU A 35 4.69 7.09 6.62
N THR A 36 3.77 7.92 6.15
CA THR A 36 3.81 8.48 4.79
C THR A 36 5.01 9.40 4.65
N ILE A 37 5.23 10.29 5.62
CA ILE A 37 6.38 11.20 5.66
C ILE A 37 7.69 10.41 5.76
N PHE A 38 7.74 9.35 6.57
CA PHE A 38 8.88 8.46 6.69
C PHE A 38 9.26 7.83 5.35
N MET A 39 8.29 7.28 4.61
CA MET A 39 8.56 6.72 3.28
C MET A 39 9.06 7.78 2.30
N GLU A 40 8.38 8.93 2.21
CA GLU A 40 8.78 10.01 1.29
C GLU A 40 10.17 10.57 1.60
N THR A 41 10.54 10.63 2.88
CA THR A 41 11.82 11.16 3.34
C THR A 41 12.97 10.18 3.09
N TYR A 42 12.77 8.91 3.42
CA TYR A 42 13.86 7.93 3.45
C TYR A 42 13.91 7.01 2.23
N PHE A 43 12.79 6.80 1.55
CA PHE A 43 12.66 5.90 0.39
C PHE A 43 12.00 6.60 -0.81
N PRO A 44 12.51 7.77 -1.25
CA PRO A 44 12.00 8.43 -2.44
C PRO A 44 12.30 7.57 -3.68
N GLU A 45 11.37 7.59 -4.64
CA GLU A 45 11.57 6.95 -5.93
C GLU A 45 12.70 7.68 -6.69
N ARG A 46 13.76 6.94 -7.06
CA ARG A 46 14.92 7.52 -7.75
C ARG A 46 14.86 7.24 -9.26
N PRO A 47 14.72 8.27 -10.12
CA PRO A 47 14.67 8.07 -11.56
C PRO A 47 16.00 7.52 -12.08
N CYS A 48 15.94 6.82 -13.21
CA CYS A 48 17.09 6.13 -13.80
C CYS A 48 18.29 7.04 -14.09
N ARG A 49 18.03 8.31 -14.40
CA ARG A 49 19.06 9.32 -14.69
C ARG A 49 19.96 9.64 -13.48
N GLU A 50 19.50 9.34 -12.27
CA GLU A 50 20.21 9.57 -11.01
C GLU A 50 20.95 8.31 -10.53
N TRP A 51 20.97 7.23 -11.32
CA TRP A 51 21.65 6.00 -10.92
C TRP A 51 23.13 6.08 -11.25
N GLU A 52 23.96 5.78 -10.25
CA GLU A 52 25.40 5.68 -10.38
C GLU A 52 25.84 4.25 -10.71
N ILE A 53 26.93 4.13 -11.47
CA ILE A 53 27.58 2.84 -11.74
C ILE A 53 28.00 2.22 -10.40
N GLY A 54 27.78 0.92 -10.25
CA GLY A 54 28.02 0.19 -9.01
C GLY A 54 26.79 0.09 -8.10
N ARG A 55 25.67 0.72 -8.44
CA ARG A 55 24.41 0.55 -7.70
C ARG A 55 23.97 -0.91 -7.69
N LYS A 56 23.67 -1.43 -6.49
CA LYS A 56 23.36 -2.85 -6.27
C LYS A 56 21.87 -3.10 -6.11
N PHE A 57 21.42 -4.18 -6.71
CA PHE A 57 20.07 -4.69 -6.60
C PHE A 57 20.09 -6.17 -6.24
N ILE A 58 19.23 -6.57 -5.31
CA ILE A 58 19.06 -7.96 -4.90
C ILE A 58 17.93 -8.57 -5.72
N TYR A 59 18.17 -9.73 -6.31
CA TYR A 59 17.18 -10.45 -7.09
C TYR A 59 16.26 -11.31 -6.22
N LEU A 60 14.96 -11.28 -6.50
CA LEU A 60 13.90 -11.74 -5.59
C LEU A 60 13.28 -13.09 -5.95
N ASP A 61 13.56 -13.62 -7.14
CA ASP A 61 12.97 -14.86 -7.64
C ASP A 61 14.06 -15.90 -7.93
N ASP A 62 13.70 -17.18 -7.97
CA ASP A 62 14.63 -18.23 -8.36
C ASP A 62 14.89 -18.20 -9.88
N ASP A 63 13.88 -17.84 -10.66
CA ASP A 63 13.98 -17.77 -12.12
C ASP A 63 14.32 -16.35 -12.63
N LEU A 64 15.15 -16.27 -13.67
CA LEU A 64 15.45 -15.00 -14.32
C LEU A 64 14.22 -14.49 -15.09
N SER A 65 13.88 -13.21 -14.87
CA SER A 65 12.77 -12.56 -15.52
C SER A 65 13.01 -12.46 -17.02
N ALA A 66 11.97 -12.71 -17.81
CA ALA A 66 12.03 -12.57 -19.27
C ALA A 66 12.36 -11.13 -19.75
N LEU A 67 12.30 -10.11 -18.89
CA LEU A 67 12.68 -8.74 -19.22
C LEU A 67 14.16 -8.43 -18.97
N ILE A 68 14.89 -9.32 -18.27
CA ILE A 68 16.33 -9.20 -18.02
C ILE A 68 17.03 -10.24 -18.90
N HIS A 69 17.75 -9.76 -19.91
CA HIS A 69 18.34 -10.61 -20.93
C HIS A 69 19.83 -10.83 -20.67
N PRO A 70 20.33 -12.09 -20.64
CA PRO A 70 21.76 -12.33 -20.64
C PRO A 70 22.38 -11.88 -21.97
N GLN A 71 23.57 -11.28 -21.93
CA GLN A 71 24.31 -10.89 -23.14
C GLN A 71 24.93 -12.09 -23.85
N THR A 72 25.29 -13.13 -23.10
CA THR A 72 25.82 -14.39 -23.63
C THR A 72 24.86 -15.53 -23.32
N ILE A 73 24.72 -16.46 -24.27
CA ILE A 73 23.97 -17.69 -24.05
C ILE A 73 24.81 -18.55 -23.11
N SER A 74 24.36 -18.69 -21.86
CA SER A 74 24.93 -19.61 -20.88
C SER A 74 23.84 -20.53 -20.38
N SER A 75 24.23 -21.73 -19.94
CA SER A 75 23.35 -22.60 -19.15
C SER A 75 22.86 -21.80 -17.93
N GLY A 76 21.54 -21.73 -17.78
CA GLY A 76 20.89 -20.97 -16.72
C GLY A 76 21.41 -21.37 -15.34
N ASP A 77 21.42 -20.42 -14.41
CA ASP A 77 21.78 -20.73 -13.03
C ASP A 77 20.68 -21.54 -12.35
N SER A 78 21.05 -22.29 -11.32
CA SER A 78 20.10 -23.10 -10.54
C SER A 78 19.10 -22.27 -9.73
N SER A 79 19.46 -21.03 -9.38
CA SER A 79 18.58 -20.03 -8.78
C SER A 79 19.24 -18.65 -8.90
N TYR A 80 18.43 -17.61 -9.12
CA TYR A 80 18.83 -16.21 -9.07
C TYR A 80 18.52 -15.54 -7.73
N ARG A 81 17.81 -16.20 -6.82
CA ARG A 81 17.32 -15.58 -5.59
C ARG A 81 18.49 -15.15 -4.70
N GLY A 82 18.47 -13.90 -4.27
CA GLY A 82 19.50 -13.30 -3.43
C GLY A 82 20.76 -12.86 -4.19
N LYS A 83 20.87 -13.14 -5.49
CA LYS A 83 22.00 -12.66 -6.29
C LYS A 83 22.00 -11.15 -6.43
N ILE A 84 23.20 -10.58 -6.53
CA ILE A 84 23.41 -9.14 -6.64
C ILE A 84 23.63 -8.76 -8.11
N PHE A 85 22.73 -7.96 -8.65
CA PHE A 85 22.87 -7.28 -9.93
C PHE A 85 23.45 -5.89 -9.70
N ILE A 86 24.61 -5.64 -10.29
CA ILE A 86 25.35 -4.38 -10.19
C ILE A 86 25.10 -3.60 -11.47
N TYR A 87 24.57 -2.39 -11.36
CA TYR A 87 24.33 -1.53 -12.52
C TYR A 87 25.64 -0.99 -13.11
N GLU A 88 25.84 -1.21 -14.41
CA GLU A 88 27.06 -0.83 -15.17
C GLU A 88 26.86 0.43 -16.02
N GLY A 89 25.62 0.92 -16.15
CA GLY A 89 25.30 2.13 -16.89
C GLY A 89 24.28 1.94 -18.01
N MET A 90 24.04 3.04 -18.75
CA MET A 90 23.18 3.08 -19.93
C MET A 90 24.02 2.97 -21.19
N VAL A 91 23.68 2.02 -22.07
CA VAL A 91 24.37 1.79 -23.36
C VAL A 91 23.37 1.83 -24.52
N GLU A 92 23.77 2.32 -25.69
CA GLU A 92 22.91 2.29 -26.89
C GLU A 92 22.54 0.85 -27.25
N ALA A 93 21.26 0.58 -27.50
CA ALA A 93 20.77 -0.75 -27.80
C ALA A 93 21.28 -1.29 -29.15
N SER A 94 21.69 -0.39 -30.05
CA SER A 94 22.31 -0.72 -31.33
C SER A 94 23.59 0.12 -31.51
N PRO A 95 24.73 -0.50 -31.83
CA PRO A 95 25.95 0.23 -32.20
C PRO A 95 25.78 1.07 -33.47
N TRP A 96 24.82 0.72 -34.32
CA TRP A 96 24.69 1.23 -35.69
C TRP A 96 23.61 2.31 -35.84
N ARG A 97 22.68 2.41 -34.90
CA ARG A 97 21.62 3.42 -34.92
C ARG A 97 21.36 3.94 -33.52
N LYS A 98 21.38 5.27 -33.39
CA LYS A 98 20.79 5.94 -32.24
C LYS A 98 19.29 5.66 -32.23
N GLY A 99 18.77 5.28 -31.07
CA GLY A 99 17.35 5.00 -30.93
C GLY A 99 16.97 4.82 -29.48
N THR A 100 17.23 3.63 -28.94
CA THR A 100 16.92 3.29 -27.55
C THR A 100 18.18 2.90 -26.80
N VAL A 101 18.14 3.05 -25.48
CA VAL A 101 19.20 2.60 -24.58
C VAL A 101 18.78 1.38 -23.76
N ASN A 102 19.74 0.54 -23.44
CA ASN A 102 19.60 -0.55 -22.49
C ASN A 102 20.27 -0.15 -21.16
N LEU A 103 19.74 -0.66 -20.06
CA LEU A 103 20.41 -0.64 -18.77
C LEU A 103 21.25 -1.91 -18.66
N GLU A 104 22.55 -1.78 -18.43
CA GLU A 104 23.45 -2.93 -18.27
C GLU A 104 23.66 -3.27 -16.81
N PHE A 105 23.77 -4.56 -16.52
CA PHE A 105 24.04 -5.10 -15.21
C PHE A 105 25.08 -6.22 -15.26
N THR A 106 25.89 -6.32 -14.22
CA THR A 106 26.76 -7.48 -13.98
C THR A 106 26.24 -8.27 -12.78
N CYS A 107 26.19 -9.59 -12.89
CA CYS A 107 25.89 -10.51 -11.80
C CYS A 107 26.77 -11.74 -11.94
N GLU A 108 27.56 -12.07 -10.92
CA GLU A 108 28.49 -13.22 -10.93
C GLU A 108 29.32 -13.32 -12.22
N GLU A 109 29.98 -12.21 -12.59
CA GLU A 109 30.82 -12.07 -13.80
C GLU A 109 30.07 -12.20 -15.15
N ARG A 110 28.75 -12.42 -15.13
CA ARG A 110 27.91 -12.44 -16.33
C ARG A 110 27.23 -11.10 -16.54
N LYS A 111 27.08 -10.72 -17.81
CA LYS A 111 26.43 -9.47 -18.22
C LYS A 111 24.98 -9.69 -18.60
N TYR A 112 24.14 -8.78 -18.13
CA TYR A 112 22.71 -8.74 -18.38
C TYR A 112 22.31 -7.35 -18.84
N TYR A 113 21.16 -7.26 -19.50
CA TYR A 113 20.61 -5.97 -19.87
C TYR A 113 19.09 -5.94 -19.80
N PHE A 114 18.55 -4.76 -19.49
CA PHE A 114 17.13 -4.45 -19.53
C PHE A 114 16.86 -3.45 -20.66
N LYS A 115 15.91 -3.76 -21.54
CA LYS A 115 15.52 -2.89 -22.64
C LYS A 115 14.57 -1.80 -22.14
N THR A 116 15.01 -0.55 -22.15
CA THR A 116 14.16 0.57 -21.67
C THR A 116 13.04 0.92 -22.67
N GLY A 117 13.28 0.67 -23.96
CA GLY A 117 12.41 1.13 -25.05
C GLY A 117 12.42 2.65 -25.25
N LYS A 118 13.35 3.38 -24.61
CA LYS A 118 13.44 4.84 -24.61
C LYS A 118 14.78 5.33 -25.09
N SER A 119 14.80 6.51 -25.70
CA SER A 119 16.06 7.20 -26.03
C SER A 119 16.76 7.72 -24.77
N ARG A 120 18.07 7.96 -24.85
CA ARG A 120 18.82 8.58 -23.75
C ARG A 120 18.23 9.95 -23.37
N GLU A 121 17.91 10.76 -24.37
CA GLU A 121 17.37 12.11 -24.16
C GLU A 121 16.03 12.08 -23.40
N GLU A 122 15.11 11.17 -23.76
CA GLU A 122 13.86 10.97 -23.02
C GLU A 122 14.11 10.62 -21.56
N ILE A 123 15.07 9.73 -21.27
CA ILE A 123 15.36 9.31 -19.89
C ILE A 123 15.95 10.48 -19.10
N MET A 124 16.88 11.24 -19.69
CA MET A 124 17.49 12.38 -18.99
C MET A 124 16.47 13.49 -18.69
N ASN A 125 15.52 13.71 -19.60
CA ASN A 125 14.52 14.78 -19.50
C ASN A 125 13.22 14.35 -18.80
N SER A 126 13.14 13.15 -18.24
CA SER A 126 11.93 12.65 -17.54
C SER A 126 12.25 12.08 -16.16
N SER A 127 11.22 11.88 -15.34
CA SER A 127 11.30 11.12 -14.08
C SER A 127 11.14 9.61 -14.33
N TYR A 128 11.71 9.08 -15.40
CA TYR A 128 11.55 7.67 -15.76
C TYR A 128 12.25 6.78 -14.74
N THR A 129 11.45 5.99 -14.01
CA THR A 129 11.91 4.89 -13.16
C THR A 129 11.58 3.58 -13.87
N PRO A 130 12.59 2.79 -14.27
CA PRO A 130 12.34 1.50 -14.89
C PRO A 130 11.69 0.59 -13.85
N LEU A 131 10.61 -0.07 -14.24
CA LEU A 131 10.07 -1.15 -13.44
C LEU A 131 10.92 -2.40 -13.70
N LEU A 132 12.06 -2.48 -13.02
CA LEU A 132 12.90 -3.67 -13.02
C LEU A 132 12.16 -4.80 -12.30
N PRO A 133 11.78 -5.88 -12.99
CA PRO A 133 11.11 -6.98 -12.34
C PRO A 133 12.07 -7.69 -11.39
N MET A 134 11.56 -8.06 -10.21
CA MET A 134 12.24 -8.93 -9.25
C MET A 134 13.56 -8.38 -8.72
N LEU A 135 13.80 -7.07 -8.84
CA LEU A 135 14.98 -6.40 -8.31
C LEU A 135 14.56 -5.40 -7.22
N VAL A 136 15.15 -5.54 -6.03
CA VAL A 136 15.04 -4.56 -4.94
C VAL A 136 16.38 -3.88 -4.71
N SER A 137 16.37 -2.58 -4.42
CA SER A 137 17.57 -1.80 -4.09
C SER A 137 18.20 -2.33 -2.80
N ASP A 138 19.48 -2.74 -2.87
CA ASP A 138 20.26 -3.18 -1.68
C ASP A 138 20.42 -2.04 -0.66
N GLU A 139 20.56 -0.80 -1.16
CA GLU A 139 20.61 0.41 -0.34
C GLU A 139 19.32 0.60 0.44
N ASP A 140 18.15 0.36 -0.19
CA ASP A 140 16.85 0.55 0.46
C ASP A 140 16.65 -0.50 1.57
N ILE A 141 17.06 -1.76 1.33
CA ILE A 141 17.03 -2.81 2.36
C ILE A 141 17.95 -2.42 3.53
N SER A 142 19.18 -2.00 3.25
CA SER A 142 20.16 -1.64 4.27
C SER A 142 19.72 -0.42 5.09
N LYS A 143 19.19 0.60 4.42
CA LYS A 143 18.63 1.80 5.07
C LYS A 143 17.40 1.46 5.91
N ALA A 144 16.53 0.60 5.42
CA ALA A 144 15.38 0.12 6.20
C ALA A 144 15.81 -0.64 7.46
N ARG A 145 16.84 -1.49 7.37
CA ARG A 145 17.41 -2.15 8.56
C ARG A 145 17.88 -1.12 9.58
N GLN A 146 18.67 -0.13 9.15
CA GLN A 146 19.20 0.92 10.03
C GLN A 146 18.07 1.72 10.72
N LEU A 147 16.99 2.00 10.00
CA LEU A 147 15.92 2.85 10.50
C LEU A 147 14.87 2.09 11.34
N LEU A 148 14.63 0.81 11.06
CA LEU A 148 13.47 0.09 11.64
C LEU A 148 13.86 -1.01 12.62
N VAL A 149 15.00 -1.67 12.47
CA VAL A 149 15.39 -2.79 13.36
C VAL A 149 15.53 -2.29 14.79
N GLY A 150 14.94 -3.03 15.73
CA GLY A 150 14.88 -2.69 17.14
C GLY A 150 13.71 -1.77 17.53
N LYS A 151 12.99 -1.18 16.56
CA LYS A 151 11.78 -0.39 16.86
C LYS A 151 10.58 -1.31 17.15
N THR A 152 9.73 -0.85 18.06
CA THR A 152 8.39 -1.40 18.25
C THR A 152 7.42 -0.66 17.34
N LEU A 153 6.71 -1.39 16.50
CA LEU A 153 5.66 -0.88 15.59
C LEU A 153 4.35 -1.60 15.87
N TYR A 154 3.24 -1.08 15.33
CA TYR A 154 1.94 -1.73 15.42
C TYR A 154 1.47 -2.19 14.05
N THR A 155 1.12 -3.46 13.95
CA THR A 155 0.63 -4.05 12.69
C THR A 155 -0.77 -3.53 12.33
N ARG A 156 -1.08 -3.34 11.04
CA ARG A 156 -2.46 -3.09 10.57
C ARG A 156 -3.11 -4.33 9.94
N PRO A 157 -2.43 -5.12 9.08
CA PRO A 157 -3.01 -6.32 8.50
C PRO A 157 -3.16 -7.42 9.53
N ALA A 158 -4.22 -8.22 9.37
CA ALA A 158 -4.45 -9.41 10.19
C ALA A 158 -3.61 -10.63 9.77
N THR A 159 -2.92 -10.53 8.63
CA THR A 159 -2.29 -11.66 7.93
C THR A 159 -0.78 -11.57 8.07
N TRP A 160 -0.18 -12.48 8.84
CA TRP A 160 1.26 -12.59 9.06
C TRP A 160 1.76 -13.93 8.55
N VAL A 161 3.02 -14.00 8.13
CA VAL A 161 3.64 -15.25 7.65
C VAL A 161 4.65 -15.71 8.68
N ASP A 162 4.54 -16.96 9.17
CA ASP A 162 5.48 -17.53 10.13
C ASP A 162 6.83 -17.88 9.46
N SER A 163 7.79 -18.37 10.25
CA SER A 163 9.14 -18.69 9.76
C SER A 163 9.16 -19.75 8.64
N ILE A 164 8.18 -20.65 8.61
CA ILE A 164 8.07 -21.81 7.70
C ILE A 164 7.24 -21.45 6.44
N GLY A 165 6.50 -20.34 6.47
CA GLY A 165 5.69 -19.85 5.36
C GLY A 165 4.19 -20.00 5.55
N ASN A 166 3.71 -20.49 6.70
CA ASN A 166 2.28 -20.57 6.98
C ASN A 166 1.73 -19.18 7.27
N THR A 167 0.50 -18.96 6.80
CA THR A 167 -0.20 -17.71 7.07
C THR A 167 -0.98 -17.81 8.37
N SER A 168 -0.59 -17.01 9.36
CA SER A 168 -1.41 -16.73 10.53
C SER A 168 -2.37 -15.59 10.21
N SER A 169 -3.65 -15.78 10.52
CA SER A 169 -4.67 -14.73 10.42
C SER A 169 -5.04 -14.19 11.80
N ASN A 170 -5.85 -13.13 11.84
CA ASN A 170 -6.53 -12.65 13.04
C ASN A 170 -5.64 -12.02 14.12
N ARG A 171 -4.56 -11.34 13.73
CA ARG A 171 -3.77 -10.50 14.65
C ARG A 171 -3.49 -9.14 14.01
N ARG A 172 -4.15 -8.08 14.49
CA ARG A 172 -4.00 -6.71 14.00
C ARG A 172 -3.90 -5.72 15.16
N TYR A 173 -3.27 -4.58 14.92
CA TYR A 173 -3.01 -3.53 15.90
C TYR A 173 -2.18 -4.02 17.10
N CYS A 174 -1.46 -5.13 16.93
CA CYS A 174 -0.59 -5.69 17.94
C CYS A 174 0.79 -5.01 17.88
N PRO A 175 1.40 -4.69 19.04
CA PRO A 175 2.79 -4.25 19.08
C PRO A 175 3.70 -5.41 18.67
N VAL A 176 4.69 -5.11 17.84
CA VAL A 176 5.71 -6.06 17.38
C VAL A 176 7.07 -5.38 17.33
N LYS A 177 8.12 -6.13 17.62
CA LYS A 177 9.50 -5.62 17.54
C LYS A 177 10.11 -6.04 16.21
N ILE A 178 10.52 -5.08 15.39
CA ILE A 178 11.22 -5.39 14.14
C ILE A 178 12.61 -5.95 14.47
N VAL A 179 12.91 -7.14 13.93
CA VAL A 179 14.20 -7.83 14.17
C VAL A 179 15.07 -7.89 12.93
N ASP A 180 14.47 -7.86 11.73
CA ASP A 180 15.22 -7.81 10.47
C ASP A 180 14.34 -7.23 9.35
N ILE A 181 15.00 -6.73 8.30
CA ILE A 181 14.38 -6.39 7.02
C ILE A 181 15.05 -7.23 5.95
N GLN A 182 14.28 -8.00 5.20
CA GLN A 182 14.79 -8.95 4.22
C GLN A 182 14.29 -8.62 2.81
N PRO A 183 15.03 -9.02 1.75
CA PRO A 183 14.47 -9.10 0.42
C PRO A 183 13.22 -9.99 0.45
N GLY A 184 12.13 -9.52 -0.13
CA GLY A 184 10.85 -10.20 -0.12
C GLY A 184 10.74 -11.26 -1.22
N ASN A 185 9.76 -11.08 -2.09
CA ASN A 185 9.43 -11.97 -3.19
C ASN A 185 9.05 -11.18 -4.44
N SER A 186 8.70 -11.89 -5.50
CA SER A 186 8.35 -11.32 -6.81
C SER A 186 7.13 -10.40 -6.82
N ILE A 187 6.27 -10.48 -5.80
CA ILE A 187 5.09 -9.64 -5.65
C ILE A 187 5.39 -8.44 -4.75
N TYR A 188 6.15 -8.66 -3.68
CA TYR A 188 6.43 -7.70 -2.61
C TYR A 188 7.93 -7.65 -2.32
N PRO A 189 8.64 -6.55 -2.64
CA PRO A 189 10.10 -6.52 -2.66
C PRO A 189 10.74 -6.59 -1.27
N ILE A 190 9.98 -6.33 -0.21
CA ILE A 190 10.48 -6.26 1.16
C ILE A 190 9.69 -7.19 2.06
N ALA A 191 10.39 -7.90 2.94
CA ALA A 191 9.82 -8.61 4.08
C ALA A 191 10.26 -7.93 5.38
N LEU A 192 9.29 -7.41 6.13
CA LEU A 192 9.53 -6.89 7.49
C LEU A 192 9.40 -8.05 8.47
N VAL A 193 10.51 -8.45 9.09
CA VAL A 193 10.56 -9.56 10.04
C VAL A 193 10.49 -9.02 11.46
N PHE A 194 9.61 -9.59 12.27
CA PHE A 194 9.34 -9.11 13.62
C PHE A 194 9.04 -10.24 14.59
N GLU A 195 9.19 -9.94 15.87
CA GLU A 195 8.76 -10.78 16.98
C GLU A 195 7.50 -10.22 17.63
N ASP A 196 6.57 -11.12 17.96
CA ASP A 196 5.41 -10.79 18.79
C ASP A 196 5.74 -10.84 20.29
N GLU A 197 4.75 -10.58 21.14
CA GLU A 197 4.90 -10.63 22.60
C GLU A 197 5.33 -12.01 23.14
N THR A 198 5.14 -13.08 22.37
CA THR A 198 5.57 -14.45 22.72
C THR A 198 6.97 -14.78 22.22
N SER A 199 7.69 -13.81 21.63
CA SER A 199 8.97 -14.01 20.94
C SER A 199 8.88 -14.95 19.75
N SER A 200 7.68 -15.12 19.17
CA SER A 200 7.50 -15.87 17.92
C SER A 200 7.80 -14.97 16.73
N THR A 201 8.59 -15.47 15.78
CA THR A 201 9.01 -14.70 14.61
C THR A 201 8.01 -14.82 13.46
N TYR A 202 7.62 -13.67 12.91
CA TYR A 202 6.76 -13.56 11.74
C TYR A 202 7.33 -12.55 10.76
N ARG A 203 6.72 -12.49 9.57
CA ARG A 203 6.98 -11.46 8.59
C ARG A 203 5.71 -10.96 7.90
N ILE A 204 5.72 -9.70 7.51
CA ILE A 204 4.75 -9.10 6.59
C ILE A 204 5.52 -8.66 5.34
N PHE A 205 4.97 -9.01 4.18
CA PHE A 205 5.52 -8.61 2.89
C PHE A 205 4.90 -7.28 2.43
N GLY A 206 5.73 -6.39 1.86
CA GLY A 206 5.28 -5.07 1.44
C GLY A 206 6.29 -4.28 0.62
N SER A 207 6.08 -2.97 0.58
CA SER A 207 6.93 -1.98 -0.07
C SER A 207 7.19 -0.77 0.84
N LEU A 208 8.39 -0.19 0.75
CA LEU A 208 8.74 1.10 1.34
C LEU A 208 8.59 2.27 0.36
N THR A 209 8.28 1.98 -0.91
CA THR A 209 8.06 2.98 -1.95
C THR A 209 6.60 3.01 -2.40
N GLN A 210 6.08 4.21 -2.65
CA GLN A 210 4.71 4.43 -3.11
C GLN A 210 4.61 4.33 -4.63
N THR A 211 4.83 3.13 -5.19
CA THR A 211 4.57 2.90 -6.62
C THR A 211 3.10 2.54 -6.84
N SER A 212 2.55 2.96 -7.98
CA SER A 212 1.11 2.78 -8.30
C SER A 212 0.64 1.32 -8.24
N ARG A 213 1.54 0.35 -8.42
CA ARG A 213 1.22 -1.09 -8.38
C ARG A 213 1.11 -1.66 -6.98
N MET A 214 1.73 -1.03 -5.99
CA MET A 214 1.92 -1.61 -4.65
C MET A 214 1.16 -0.89 -3.56
N GLN A 215 0.27 0.03 -3.93
CA GLN A 215 -0.45 0.88 -2.98
C GLN A 215 -1.13 0.09 -1.87
N ALA A 216 -1.60 -1.14 -2.11
CA ALA A 216 -2.27 -1.95 -1.10
C ALA A 216 -1.36 -2.45 0.04
N ALA A 217 -0.03 -2.47 -0.12
CA ALA A 217 0.92 -3.04 0.83
C ALA A 217 2.15 -2.13 1.06
N THR A 218 1.94 -0.82 1.03
CA THR A 218 2.94 0.18 1.44
C THR A 218 3.07 0.23 2.96
N PHE A 219 4.22 0.65 3.46
CA PHE A 219 4.53 0.64 4.90
C PHE A 219 3.50 1.36 5.78
N ASP A 220 2.96 2.51 5.35
CA ASP A 220 1.88 3.24 6.04
C ASP A 220 0.57 2.44 6.20
N ARG A 221 0.34 1.48 5.31
CA ARG A 221 -0.82 0.57 5.37
C ARG A 221 -0.54 -0.71 6.13
N LEU A 222 0.74 -1.04 6.35
CA LEU A 222 1.16 -2.27 7.03
C LEU A 222 1.46 -2.04 8.51
N PHE A 223 2.05 -0.90 8.84
CA PHE A 223 2.50 -0.57 10.18
C PHE A 223 2.09 0.84 10.59
N THR A 224 2.05 1.09 11.90
CA THR A 224 2.04 2.43 12.48
C THR A 224 3.15 2.57 13.51
N PHE A 225 3.69 3.78 13.64
CA PHE A 225 4.61 4.11 14.73
C PHE A 225 3.87 4.22 16.06
N ASP A 226 2.70 4.88 16.05
CA ASP A 226 1.88 5.07 17.22
C ASP A 226 0.92 3.91 17.48
N ASN A 227 0.56 3.72 18.76
CA ASN A 227 -0.42 2.74 19.19
C ASN A 227 -1.82 3.12 18.68
N PRO A 228 -2.45 2.33 17.79
CA PRO A 228 -3.79 2.63 17.27
C PRO A 228 -4.85 2.75 18.37
N ARG A 229 -4.68 2.08 19.53
CA ARG A 229 -5.60 2.17 20.67
C ARG A 229 -5.78 3.60 21.18
N CYS A 230 -4.75 4.45 21.05
CA CYS A 230 -4.79 5.84 21.51
C CYS A 230 -5.82 6.70 20.74
N SER A 231 -6.11 6.35 19.49
CA SER A 231 -7.12 7.03 18.67
C SER A 231 -8.55 6.55 18.93
N TYR A 232 -8.72 5.43 19.62
CA TYR A 232 -10.02 4.80 19.86
C TYR A 232 -10.28 4.60 21.35
N LYS A 233 -10.13 5.67 22.15
CA LYS A 233 -10.25 5.62 23.62
C LYS A 233 -11.62 5.14 24.10
N ASP A 234 -12.67 5.49 23.38
CA ASP A 234 -14.07 5.19 23.72
C ASP A 234 -14.47 3.73 23.47
N ILE A 235 -13.66 2.95 22.74
CA ILE A 235 -13.89 1.51 22.56
C ILE A 235 -13.56 0.79 23.87
N PRO A 236 -14.49 0.01 24.46
CA PRO A 236 -14.23 -0.77 25.66
C PRO A 236 -13.09 -1.79 25.46
N ASP A 237 -12.30 -2.05 26.51
CA ASP A 237 -11.15 -2.96 26.41
C ASP A 237 -11.53 -4.36 25.92
N LYS A 238 -12.72 -4.86 26.33
CA LYS A 238 -13.28 -6.12 25.84
C LYS A 238 -13.48 -6.12 24.33
N HIS A 239 -14.00 -5.02 23.78
CA HIS A 239 -14.22 -4.86 22.34
C HIS A 239 -12.89 -4.71 21.61
N TRP A 240 -11.97 -3.89 22.14
CA TRP A 240 -10.65 -3.73 21.56
C TRP A 240 -9.88 -5.05 21.48
N ARG A 241 -9.93 -5.87 22.53
CA ARG A 241 -9.32 -7.20 22.51
C ARG A 241 -9.87 -8.07 21.38
N LEU A 242 -11.19 -8.05 21.17
CA LEU A 242 -11.80 -8.79 20.06
C LEU A 242 -11.39 -8.22 18.69
N ILE A 243 -11.30 -6.89 18.55
CA ILE A 243 -10.82 -6.23 17.32
C ILE A 243 -9.40 -6.69 16.98
N THR A 244 -8.48 -6.72 17.95
CA THR A 244 -7.10 -7.20 17.71
C THR A 244 -7.05 -8.65 17.25
N LEU A 245 -8.06 -9.44 17.62
CA LEU A 245 -8.22 -10.85 17.28
C LEU A 245 -9.11 -11.08 16.04
N GLY A 246 -9.51 -10.02 15.32
CA GLY A 246 -10.42 -10.14 14.16
C GLY A 246 -11.78 -10.77 14.50
N ARG A 247 -12.28 -10.56 15.72
CA ARG A 247 -13.56 -11.08 16.21
C ARG A 247 -14.54 -9.95 16.49
N VAL A 248 -15.83 -10.29 16.47
CA VAL A 248 -16.93 -9.38 16.79
C VAL A 248 -17.79 -9.96 17.91
N THR A 249 -18.57 -9.12 18.58
CA THR A 249 -19.57 -9.52 19.57
C THR A 249 -20.77 -8.60 19.51
N GLU A 250 -21.94 -9.09 19.95
CA GLU A 250 -23.15 -8.27 20.08
C GLU A 250 -22.88 -7.00 20.89
N GLY A 251 -23.53 -5.90 20.49
CA GLY A 251 -23.35 -4.56 21.07
C GLY A 251 -22.20 -3.75 20.48
N MET A 252 -21.38 -4.34 19.60
CA MET A 252 -20.34 -3.60 18.88
C MET A 252 -20.92 -2.58 17.90
N THR A 253 -20.27 -1.43 17.72
CA THR A 253 -20.63 -0.44 16.70
C THR A 253 -20.21 -0.90 15.30
N LYS A 254 -20.75 -0.24 14.27
CA LYS A 254 -20.29 -0.39 12.89
C LYS A 254 -18.79 -0.10 12.73
N GLU A 255 -18.27 0.89 13.45
CA GLU A 255 -16.84 1.23 13.42
C GLU A 255 -15.98 0.13 14.05
N GLU A 256 -16.36 -0.38 15.22
CA GLU A 256 -15.69 -1.51 15.87
C GLU A 256 -15.65 -2.74 14.94
N CYS A 257 -16.75 -3.03 14.25
CA CYS A 257 -16.82 -4.12 13.27
C CYS A 257 -15.92 -3.88 12.06
N ARG A 258 -15.79 -2.63 11.56
CA ARG A 258 -14.84 -2.29 10.48
C ARG A 258 -13.39 -2.41 10.92
N LEU A 259 -13.06 -1.98 12.13
CA LEU A 259 -11.72 -2.16 12.69
C LEU A 259 -11.37 -3.66 12.80
N SER A 260 -12.34 -4.49 13.21
CA SER A 260 -12.17 -5.92 13.39
C SER A 260 -12.09 -6.72 12.09
N LEU A 261 -13.04 -6.53 11.16
CA LEU A 261 -13.18 -7.37 9.96
C LEU A 261 -12.80 -6.66 8.66
N GLY A 262 -12.58 -5.34 8.69
CA GLY A 262 -12.39 -4.51 7.51
C GLY A 262 -13.71 -4.05 6.88
N SER A 263 -13.61 -3.48 5.69
CA SER A 263 -14.77 -3.04 4.92
C SER A 263 -15.56 -4.25 4.38
N PRO A 264 -16.90 -4.25 4.51
CA PRO A 264 -17.72 -5.30 3.91
C PRO A 264 -17.68 -5.23 2.39
N GLN A 265 -17.94 -6.36 1.73
CA GLN A 265 -18.10 -6.41 0.27
C GLN A 265 -19.42 -5.77 -0.17
N ASN A 266 -20.47 -5.93 0.64
CA ASN A 266 -21.76 -5.31 0.43
C ASN A 266 -22.36 -4.89 1.79
N ALA A 267 -23.02 -3.73 1.82
CA ALA A 267 -23.80 -3.27 2.95
C ALA A 267 -25.19 -2.86 2.44
N ARG A 268 -26.24 -3.39 3.05
CA ARG A 268 -27.63 -3.11 2.71
C ARG A 268 -28.34 -2.49 3.90
N GLU A 269 -28.91 -1.31 3.71
CA GLU A 269 -29.79 -0.67 4.68
C GLU A 269 -31.26 -1.02 4.40
N ILE A 270 -31.99 -1.35 5.45
CA ILE A 270 -33.40 -1.75 5.40
C ILE A 270 -34.15 -0.88 6.42
N PRO A 271 -34.89 0.16 5.97
CA PRO A 271 -35.73 0.93 6.87
C PRO A 271 -36.89 0.06 7.34
N THR A 272 -37.11 0.00 8.65
CA THR A 272 -38.22 -0.74 9.27
C THR A 272 -39.05 0.15 10.18
N TYR A 273 -40.28 -0.26 10.49
CA TYR A 273 -41.15 0.47 11.41
C TYR A 273 -40.56 0.65 12.82
N SER A 274 -39.63 -0.22 13.22
CA SER A 274 -39.00 -0.22 14.54
C SER A 274 -37.60 0.40 14.57
N GLY A 275 -37.08 0.91 13.45
CA GLY A 275 -35.72 1.45 13.37
C GLY A 275 -35.00 1.13 12.06
N LEU A 276 -33.71 1.45 12.01
CA LEU A 276 -32.86 1.18 10.86
C LEU A 276 -32.12 -0.14 11.06
N LYS A 277 -32.33 -1.09 10.14
CA LYS A 277 -31.57 -2.33 10.07
C LYS A 277 -30.52 -2.25 8.99
N GLU A 278 -29.37 -2.87 9.21
CA GLU A 278 -28.29 -2.92 8.23
C GLU A 278 -27.66 -4.31 8.20
N GLU A 279 -27.38 -4.81 7.00
CA GLU A 279 -26.81 -6.15 6.78
C GLU A 279 -25.50 -6.02 6.02
N TRP A 280 -24.42 -6.59 6.57
CA TRP A 280 -23.10 -6.60 5.94
C TRP A 280 -22.68 -7.99 5.52
N PHE A 281 -22.11 -8.07 4.33
CA PHE A 281 -21.65 -9.31 3.70
C PHE A 281 -20.16 -9.20 3.42
N TYR A 282 -19.38 -10.16 3.92
CA TYR A 282 -17.95 -10.23 3.70
C TYR A 282 -17.59 -11.35 2.73
N ARG A 283 -16.51 -11.17 1.96
CA ARG A 283 -16.00 -12.20 1.03
C ARG A 283 -15.60 -13.50 1.76
N THR A 284 -15.25 -13.40 3.03
CA THR A 284 -14.95 -14.56 3.90
C THR A 284 -16.18 -15.42 4.20
N GLY A 285 -17.39 -14.93 3.86
CA GLY A 285 -18.65 -15.57 4.24
C GLY A 285 -19.17 -15.14 5.60
N ALA A 286 -18.56 -14.13 6.24
CA ALA A 286 -19.10 -13.55 7.48
C ALA A 286 -20.30 -12.62 7.18
N TYR A 287 -21.30 -12.67 8.06
CA TYR A 287 -22.52 -11.86 7.96
C TYR A 287 -22.75 -11.12 9.26
N LEU A 288 -22.98 -9.80 9.19
CA LEU A 288 -23.29 -8.97 10.35
C LEU A 288 -24.66 -8.31 10.18
N TYR A 289 -25.46 -8.31 11.23
CA TYR A 289 -26.77 -7.67 11.30
C TYR A 289 -26.72 -6.58 12.36
N PHE A 290 -27.08 -5.36 11.98
CA PHE A 290 -27.11 -4.21 12.86
C PHE A 290 -28.56 -3.75 13.07
N GLU A 291 -28.86 -3.36 14.30
CA GLU A 291 -30.08 -2.66 14.69
C GLU A 291 -29.66 -1.40 15.44
N ASP A 292 -30.16 -0.24 15.00
CA ASP A 292 -29.84 1.08 15.57
C ASP A 292 -28.33 1.34 15.71
N GLY A 293 -27.55 0.87 14.73
CA GLY A 293 -26.10 1.07 14.64
C GLY A 293 -25.25 0.15 15.53
N LYS A 294 -25.87 -0.81 16.22
CA LYS A 294 -25.20 -1.82 17.04
C LYS A 294 -25.37 -3.22 16.46
N LEU A 295 -24.32 -4.04 16.57
CA LEU A 295 -24.34 -5.43 16.12
C LEU A 295 -25.33 -6.22 16.97
N SER A 296 -26.40 -6.72 16.36
CA SER A 296 -27.43 -7.52 17.02
C SER A 296 -27.24 -9.01 16.78
N ARG A 297 -26.70 -9.40 15.61
CA ARG A 297 -26.47 -10.80 15.26
C ARG A 297 -25.32 -10.93 14.26
N TYR A 298 -24.63 -12.07 14.27
CA TYR A 298 -23.60 -12.39 13.28
C TYR A 298 -23.51 -13.89 12.99
N ARG A 299 -22.91 -14.24 11.85
CA ARG A 299 -22.60 -15.60 11.42
C ARG A 299 -21.22 -15.67 10.79
#